data_AF-A0A2H0Z7A7-F1
#
_entry.id   AF-A0A2H0Z7A7-F1
#
_cell.length_a   1.000
_cell.length_b   1.000
_cell.length_c   1.000
_cell.angle_alpha   90.00
_cell.angle_beta   90.00
_cell.angle_gamma   90.00
#
_symmetry.space_group_name_H-M   'P 1'
#
loop_
_entity.id
_entity.type
_entity.pdbx_description
1 polymer ?
#
loop_
_entity_poly.entity_id
_entity_poly.type
_entity_poly.pdbx_seq_one_letter_code
_entity_poly.pdbx_strand_id
1 'polypeptide(L)'
;MPIKSNRTHSSLTSKLDILAEGIVKHSTEPNFPANVKEEDIRAMRSELDTLRTMYKELTTETRIKYREYVSRFEAFNKKHAQTASLIYAFFGKKNQVLADFGLKPHKVRTSAKVPPVETAKPA
;
A
#
# COMPACT_ATOMS: atom_id res chain seq x y z
N MET A 1 -5.73 -8.49 3.39
CA MET A 1 -6.20 -9.87 3.63
C MET A 1 -7.02 -9.90 4.91
N PRO A 2 -8.10 -10.69 4.98
CA PRO A 2 -8.91 -10.77 6.20
C PRO A 2 -8.22 -11.61 7.27
N ILE A 3 -8.04 -11.04 8.47
CA ILE A 3 -7.73 -11.82 9.68
C ILE A 3 -8.93 -12.71 9.96
N LYS A 4 -8.72 -14.00 10.24
CA LYS A 4 -9.77 -14.84 10.83
C LYS A 4 -10.30 -14.15 12.09
N SER A 5 -11.62 -14.11 12.23
CA SER A 5 -12.27 -13.31 13.29
C SER A 5 -11.74 -13.67 14.68
N ASN A 6 -11.75 -12.69 15.60
CA ASN A 6 -11.39 -12.92 17.01
C ASN A 6 -12.10 -14.14 17.60
N ARG A 7 -13.37 -14.35 17.22
CA ARG A 7 -14.18 -15.49 17.63
C ARG A 7 -13.62 -16.82 17.14
N THR A 8 -13.24 -16.92 15.85
CA THR A 8 -12.71 -18.18 15.30
C THR A 8 -11.36 -18.56 15.91
N HIS A 9 -10.49 -17.59 16.13
CA HIS A 9 -9.21 -17.82 16.79
C HIS A 9 -9.40 -18.23 18.25
N SER A 10 -10.18 -17.46 19.03
CA SER A 10 -10.45 -17.77 20.43
C SER A 10 -11.10 -19.14 20.57
N SER A 11 -12.01 -19.51 19.67
CA SER A 11 -12.61 -20.85 19.69
C SER A 11 -11.59 -21.96 19.46
N LEU A 12 -10.62 -21.78 18.56
CA LEU A 12 -9.60 -22.79 18.31
C LEU A 12 -8.59 -22.87 19.45
N THR A 13 -8.10 -21.75 19.97
CA THR A 13 -7.16 -21.75 21.10
C THR A 13 -7.78 -22.40 22.33
N SER A 14 -9.06 -22.12 22.63
CA SER A 14 -9.77 -22.79 23.72
C SER A 14 -9.93 -24.30 23.49
N LYS A 15 -10.17 -24.74 22.24
CA LYS A 15 -10.23 -26.18 21.91
C LYS A 15 -8.86 -26.85 22.11
N LEU A 16 -7.77 -26.19 21.74
CA LEU A 16 -6.42 -26.70 21.96
C LEU A 16 -6.07 -26.76 23.45
N ASP A 17 -6.46 -25.76 24.23
CA ASP A 17 -6.26 -25.75 25.69
C ASP A 17 -7.02 -26.92 26.35
N ILE A 18 -8.30 -27.12 26.00
CA ILE A 18 -9.11 -28.26 26.50
C ILE A 18 -8.51 -29.61 26.07
N LEU A 19 -8.02 -29.72 24.83
CA LEU A 19 -7.40 -30.94 24.34
C LEU A 19 -6.12 -31.26 25.10
N ALA A 20 -5.25 -30.27 25.32
CA ALA A 20 -4.03 -30.43 26.12
C ALA A 20 -4.34 -30.90 27.54
N GLU A 21 -5.34 -30.29 28.19
CA GLU A 21 -5.79 -30.72 29.52
C GLU A 21 -6.35 -32.16 29.52
N GLY A 22 -7.10 -32.53 28.48
CA GLY A 22 -7.59 -33.90 28.31
C GLY A 22 -6.46 -34.92 28.17
N ILE A 23 -5.43 -34.59 27.40
CA ILE A 23 -4.25 -35.45 27.23
C ILE A 23 -3.56 -35.66 28.57
N VAL A 24 -3.31 -34.60 29.34
CA VAL A 24 -2.70 -34.72 30.68
C VAL A 24 -3.48 -35.68 31.56
N LYS A 25 -4.82 -35.54 31.59
CA LYS A 25 -5.71 -36.33 32.45
C LYS A 25 -5.73 -37.82 32.09
N HIS A 26 -5.67 -38.16 30.81
CA HIS A 26 -5.86 -39.52 30.33
C HIS A 26 -4.58 -40.20 29.81
N SER A 27 -3.43 -39.50 29.84
CA SER A 27 -2.15 -39.99 29.32
C SER A 27 -1.64 -41.28 29.95
N THR A 28 -2.09 -41.63 31.15
CA THR A 28 -1.70 -42.83 31.89
C THR A 28 -2.66 -44.00 31.68
N GLU A 29 -3.74 -43.83 30.92
CA GLU A 29 -4.73 -44.89 30.69
C GLU A 29 -4.18 -46.03 29.81
N PRO A 30 -4.55 -47.29 30.09
CA PRO A 30 -4.15 -48.41 29.25
C PRO A 30 -4.77 -48.25 27.85
N ASN A 31 -3.93 -48.36 26.82
CA ASN A 31 -4.24 -48.09 25.40
C ASN A 31 -4.38 -46.61 24.99
N PHE A 32 -3.94 -45.65 25.82
CA PHE A 32 -3.84 -44.26 25.37
C PHE A 32 -2.84 -44.14 24.20
N PRO A 33 -3.16 -43.39 23.12
CA PRO A 33 -2.26 -43.27 21.97
C PRO A 33 -0.93 -42.58 22.33
N ALA A 34 0.18 -43.31 22.24
CA ALA A 34 1.52 -42.81 22.60
C ALA A 34 2.04 -41.65 21.73
N ASN A 35 1.45 -41.48 20.54
CA ASN A 35 1.78 -40.40 19.61
C ASN A 35 1.05 -39.08 19.93
N VAL A 36 0.09 -39.07 20.86
CA VAL A 36 -0.65 -37.87 21.25
C VAL A 36 0.02 -37.26 22.47
N LYS A 37 0.78 -36.17 22.26
CA LYS A 37 1.51 -35.48 23.32
C LYS A 37 0.91 -34.11 23.60
N GLU A 38 0.80 -33.77 24.89
CA GLU A 38 0.36 -32.46 25.35
C GLU A 38 1.26 -31.34 24.78
N GLU A 39 2.56 -31.57 24.78
CA GLU A 39 3.59 -30.63 24.32
C GLU A 39 3.32 -30.16 22.89
N ASP A 40 2.94 -31.07 21.99
CA ASP A 40 2.63 -30.75 20.60
C ASP A 40 1.39 -29.85 20.49
N ILE A 41 0.36 -30.12 21.29
CA ILE A 41 -0.86 -29.31 21.31
C ILE A 41 -0.58 -27.91 21.84
N ARG A 42 0.20 -27.80 22.91
CA ARG A 42 0.60 -26.50 23.47
C ARG A 42 1.51 -25.73 22.50
N ALA A 43 2.40 -26.41 21.79
CA ALA A 43 3.24 -25.80 20.76
C ALA A 43 2.39 -25.21 19.63
N MET A 44 1.42 -25.97 19.10
CA MET A 44 0.49 -25.47 18.07
C MET A 44 -0.29 -24.23 18.55
N ARG A 45 -0.76 -24.22 19.80
CA ARG A 45 -1.49 -23.07 20.38
C ARG A 45 -0.59 -21.84 20.50
N SER A 46 0.63 -22.03 20.99
CA SER A 46 1.64 -20.96 21.12
C SER A 46 2.01 -20.37 19.75
N GLU A 47 2.31 -21.22 18.77
CA GLU A 47 2.66 -20.80 17.41
C GLU A 47 1.54 -19.95 16.79
N LEU A 48 0.29 -20.36 16.98
CA LEU A 48 -0.88 -19.66 16.45
C LEU A 48 -1.04 -18.25 17.07
N ASP A 49 -0.82 -18.11 18.38
CA ASP A 49 -0.81 -16.81 19.07
C ASP A 49 0.33 -15.90 18.58
N THR A 50 1.53 -16.46 18.41
CA THR A 50 2.70 -15.74 17.90
C THR A 50 2.46 -15.21 16.50
N LEU A 51 2.04 -16.07 15.56
CA LEU A 51 1.76 -15.68 14.17
C LEU A 51 0.68 -14.60 14.10
N ARG A 52 -0.34 -14.69 14.96
CA ARG A 52 -1.38 -13.67 15.01
C ARG A 52 -0.86 -12.32 15.47
N THR A 53 -0.01 -12.31 16.49
CA THR A 53 0.58 -11.08 17.03
C THR A 53 1.46 -10.42 15.98
N MET A 54 2.35 -11.19 15.35
CA MET A 54 3.19 -10.73 14.24
C MET A 54 2.35 -10.16 13.09
N TYR A 55 1.26 -10.82 12.71
CA TYR A 55 0.37 -10.31 11.68
C TYR A 55 -0.24 -8.94 12.04
N LYS A 56 -0.68 -8.75 13.29
CA LYS A 56 -1.25 -7.47 13.76
C LYS A 56 -0.23 -6.35 13.71
N GLU A 57 0.99 -6.63 14.16
CA GLU A 57 2.11 -5.69 14.14
C GLU A 57 2.44 -5.28 12.71
N LEU A 58 2.67 -6.26 11.82
CA LEU A 58 2.98 -6.02 10.42
C LEU A 58 1.86 -5.26 9.70
N THR A 59 0.60 -5.56 10.01
CA THR A 59 -0.55 -4.82 9.45
C THR A 59 -0.53 -3.36 9.88
N THR A 60 -0.18 -3.09 11.13
CA THR A 60 -0.10 -1.73 11.68
C THR A 60 1.05 -0.98 11.03
N GLU A 61 2.24 -1.59 10.96
CA GLU A 61 3.41 -1.02 10.32
C GLU A 61 3.16 -0.73 8.83
N THR A 62 2.56 -1.68 8.11
CA THR A 62 2.20 -1.50 6.70
C THR A 62 1.26 -0.30 6.51
N ARG A 63 0.27 -0.11 7.39
CA ARG A 63 -0.63 1.05 7.34
C ARG A 63 0.12 2.36 7.58
N ILE A 64 1.05 2.39 8.53
CA ILE A 64 1.87 3.57 8.81
C ILE A 64 2.74 3.91 7.59
N LYS A 65 3.47 2.93 7.06
CA LYS A 65 4.32 3.10 5.87
C LYS A 65 3.54 3.51 4.64
N TYR A 66 2.34 2.96 4.45
CA TYR A 66 1.46 3.38 3.36
C TYR A 66 1.04 4.85 3.47
N ARG A 67 0.65 5.31 4.67
CA ARG A 67 0.30 6.73 4.89
C ARG A 67 1.50 7.64 4.65
N GLU A 68 2.68 7.24 5.10
CA GLU A 68 3.93 7.98 4.86
C GLU A 68 4.24 8.07 3.37
N TYR A 69 4.10 6.97 2.63
CA TYR A 69 4.26 6.93 1.18
C TYR A 69 3.31 7.90 0.47
N VAL A 70 2.00 7.83 0.77
CA VAL A 70 0.99 8.70 0.15
C VAL A 70 1.31 10.17 0.42
N SER A 71 1.62 10.53 1.67
CA SER A 71 1.97 11.90 2.05
C SER A 71 3.20 12.41 1.30
N ARG A 72 4.28 11.61 1.23
CA ARG A 72 5.49 11.98 0.50
C ARG A 72 5.25 12.08 -1.01
N PHE A 73 4.46 11.16 -1.57
CA PHE A 73 4.10 11.18 -2.99
C PHE A 73 3.37 12.47 -3.36
N GLU A 74 2.36 12.87 -2.58
CA GLU A 74 1.62 14.12 -2.80
C GLU A 74 2.53 15.35 -2.67
N ALA A 75 3.39 15.39 -1.65
CA ALA A 75 4.34 16.48 -1.45
C ALA A 75 5.33 16.60 -2.63
N PHE A 76 5.86 15.46 -3.11
CA PHE A 76 6.78 15.44 -4.25
C PHE A 76 6.07 15.82 -5.55
N ASN A 77 4.84 15.37 -5.76
CA ASN A 77 4.05 15.76 -6.93
C ASN A 77 3.79 17.28 -6.95
N LYS A 78 3.45 17.88 -5.79
CA LYS A 78 3.29 19.34 -5.66
C LYS A 78 4.60 20.08 -5.93
N LYS A 79 5.71 19.61 -5.35
CA LYS A 79 7.03 20.21 -5.56
C LYS A 79 7.46 20.13 -7.03
N HIS A 80 7.23 18.98 -7.66
CA HIS A 80 7.47 18.78 -9.09
C HIS A 80 6.66 19.79 -9.93
N ALA A 81 5.36 19.95 -9.67
CA ALA A 81 4.53 20.92 -10.39
C ALA A 81 5.02 22.38 -10.20
N GLN A 82 5.44 22.74 -8.99
CA GLN A 82 6.03 24.06 -8.70
C GLN A 82 7.33 24.28 -9.48
N THR A 83 8.25 23.31 -9.44
CA THR A 83 9.51 23.37 -10.18
C THR A 83 9.28 23.44 -11.69
N ALA A 84 8.36 22.63 -12.21
CA ALA A 84 7.97 22.67 -13.62
C ALA A 84 7.46 24.06 -14.02
N SER A 85 6.61 24.67 -13.19
CA SER A 85 6.09 26.03 -13.41
C SER A 85 7.21 27.07 -13.50
N LEU A 86 8.21 26.99 -12.63
CA LEU A 86 9.37 27.89 -12.66
C LEU A 86 10.20 27.72 -13.96
N ILE A 87 10.43 26.48 -14.39
CA ILE A 87 11.14 26.18 -15.64
C ILE A 87 10.34 26.72 -16.84
N TYR A 88 9.03 26.51 -16.87
CA TYR A 88 8.15 27.08 -17.89
C TYR A 88 8.16 28.62 -17.90
N ALA A 89 8.23 29.26 -16.74
CA ALA A 89 8.30 30.71 -16.62
C ALA A 89 9.64 31.26 -17.14
N PHE A 90 10.74 30.55 -16.89
CA PHE A 90 12.08 30.96 -17.32
C PHE A 90 12.32 30.76 -18.81
N PHE A 91 12.12 29.55 -19.33
CA PHE A 91 12.41 29.23 -20.74
C PHE A 91 11.27 29.58 -21.70
N GLY A 92 10.08 29.82 -21.19
CA GLY A 92 8.86 30.02 -21.96
C GLY A 92 8.20 28.70 -22.39
N LYS A 93 6.86 28.66 -22.31
CA LYS A 93 6.04 27.44 -22.47
C LYS A 93 6.16 26.70 -23.80
N LYS A 94 6.73 27.32 -24.83
CA LYS A 94 6.83 26.78 -26.20
C LYS A 94 8.25 26.31 -26.55
N ASN A 95 9.21 26.50 -25.66
CA ASN A 95 10.61 26.23 -25.93
C ASN A 95 10.90 24.72 -25.92
N GLN A 96 11.62 24.22 -26.92
CA GLN A 96 11.93 22.79 -27.04
C GLN A 96 12.90 22.30 -25.96
N VAL A 97 13.71 23.21 -25.38
CA VAL A 97 14.61 22.92 -24.25
C VAL A 97 13.86 22.36 -23.03
N LEU A 98 12.54 22.56 -22.93
CA LEU A 98 11.71 21.97 -21.88
C LEU A 98 11.73 20.43 -21.88
N ALA A 99 11.95 19.80 -23.03
CA ALA A 99 12.00 18.34 -23.16
C ALA A 99 13.16 17.72 -22.35
N ASP A 100 14.28 18.44 -22.20
CA ASP A 100 15.45 18.00 -21.42
C ASP A 100 15.12 17.89 -19.92
N PHE A 101 14.11 18.63 -19.46
CA PHE A 101 13.57 18.58 -18.09
C PHE A 101 12.40 17.60 -17.95
N GLY A 102 12.09 16.80 -18.97
CA GLY A 102 10.93 15.91 -19.00
C GLY A 102 9.59 16.65 -19.12
N LEU A 103 9.60 17.94 -19.47
CA LEU A 103 8.41 18.77 -19.66
C LEU A 103 8.00 18.82 -21.14
N LYS A 104 6.69 18.86 -21.41
CA LYS A 104 6.18 18.93 -22.79
C LYS A 104 5.96 20.40 -23.18
N PRO A 105 6.63 20.90 -24.24
CA PRO A 105 6.34 22.22 -24.79
C PRO A 105 4.86 22.32 -25.19
N HIS A 106 4.21 23.44 -24.86
CA HIS A 106 2.86 23.70 -25.29
C HIS A 106 2.83 23.85 -26.82
N LYS A 107 1.92 23.11 -27.47
CA LYS A 107 1.73 23.22 -28.92
C LYS A 107 1.39 24.66 -29.28
N VAL A 108 2.13 25.23 -30.24
CA VAL A 108 1.74 26.49 -30.85
C VAL A 108 0.49 26.21 -31.66
N ARG A 109 -0.68 26.75 -31.25
CA ARG A 109 -1.81 26.88 -32.16
C ARG A 109 -1.34 27.81 -33.26
N THR A 110 -1.08 27.28 -34.45
CA THR A 110 -0.98 28.09 -35.66
C THR A 110 -2.30 28.81 -35.81
N SER A 111 -2.33 30.11 -35.54
CA SER A 111 -3.48 30.94 -35.88
C SER A 111 -3.72 30.77 -37.38
N ALA A 112 -4.91 30.31 -37.74
CA ALA A 112 -5.35 30.25 -39.11
C ALA A 112 -5.16 31.63 -39.76
N LYS A 113 -4.70 31.62 -41.02
CA LYS A 113 -4.46 32.79 -41.89
C LYS A 113 -5.44 33.94 -41.59
N VAL A 114 -4.92 35.08 -41.16
CA VAL A 114 -5.62 36.36 -41.29
C VAL A 114 -5.77 36.63 -42.80
N PRO A 115 -7.00 36.79 -43.34
CA PRO A 115 -7.16 37.18 -44.74
C PRO A 115 -6.62 38.61 -44.94
N PRO A 116 -6.11 38.95 -46.15
CA PRO A 116 -5.54 40.27 -46.40
C PRO A 116 -6.62 41.34 -46.29
N VAL A 117 -6.30 42.45 -45.64
CA VAL A 117 -7.15 43.64 -45.60
C VAL A 117 -7.18 44.25 -47.01
N GLU A 118 -8.35 44.29 -47.65
CA GLU A 118 -8.57 45.05 -48.87
C GLU A 118 -8.37 46.55 -48.56
N THR A 119 -7.32 47.12 -49.15
CA THR A 119 -7.14 48.57 -49.19
C THR A 119 -8.17 49.17 -50.15
N ALA A 120 -9.16 49.88 -49.61
CA ALA A 120 -10.10 50.68 -50.40
C ALA A 120 -9.35 51.71 -51.25
N LYS A 121 -9.63 51.71 -52.56
CA LYS A 121 -9.08 52.67 -53.52
C LYS A 121 -9.87 53.99 -53.41
N PRO A 122 -9.23 55.17 -53.35
CA PRO A 122 -9.95 56.44 -53.28
C PRO A 122 -10.60 56.79 -54.63
N ALA A 123 -11.65 57.61 -54.52
CA ALA A 123 -12.63 57.99 -55.54
C ALA A 123 -12.06 58.62 -56.82
#